data_AF-A0A8I2CVL7-F1
#
_entry.id   AF-A0A8I2CVL7-F1
#
_cell.length_a   1.000
_cell.length_b   1.000
_cell.length_c   1.000
_cell.angle_alpha   90.00
_cell.angle_beta   90.00
_cell.angle_gamma   90.00
#
_symmetry.space_group_name_H-M   'P 1'
#
loop_
_entity.id
_entity.type
_entity.pdbx_description
1 polymer ?
#
loop_
_entity_poly.entity_id
_entity_poly.type
_entity_poly.pdbx_seq_one_letter_code
_entity_poly.pdbx_strand_id
1 'polypeptide(L)'
;MSHDAQGNPLLYNVRIIKTYIEYLEKYYPDISTDEVLDYIGMTRYQLEDPGVWYTQEVTDRFHAFINKKTRNPMIARDAGRYVVSSKAYKVMREYIHGFIGPEKAYNLLPMIHAKVSRGSRLTVQKQGHCRLEVVTTPLPGVKEKKYQCDNRIGQFEAIAGGFTGHYAQVEHPECIHRGDAQCRYIITWAEPLFLRIKRYRNFLLLLAPLVCIAWAFFLPLAALVKLSLFCFLLVTGITSINWYLENREYKKQIEEQSLTAEMLIAESNARYNDATLAREMGQAISRTLDIETLLDTIMSILKSRLDFERGTVFLANEDKTRLIFKAGYGLAPDQEDYLRGVELHLDNPASRG
;
A
#
# COMPACT_ATOMS: atom_id res chain seq x y z
N MET A 1 15.22 1.32 -29.53
CA MET A 1 14.92 0.72 -28.21
C MET A 1 16.21 0.07 -27.74
N SER A 2 16.63 0.24 -26.48
CA SER A 2 17.83 -0.46 -25.98
C SER A 2 17.46 -1.90 -25.59
N HIS A 3 18.41 -2.82 -25.72
CA HIS A 3 18.24 -4.23 -25.43
C HIS A 3 19.22 -4.69 -24.34
N ASP A 4 18.90 -5.77 -23.64
CA ASP A 4 19.85 -6.45 -22.76
C ASP A 4 20.86 -7.29 -23.57
N ALA A 5 21.76 -7.99 -22.87
CA ALA A 5 22.77 -8.84 -23.49
C ALA A 5 22.18 -10.04 -24.26
N GLN A 6 20.92 -10.39 -23.97
CA GLN A 6 20.17 -11.48 -24.59
C GLN A 6 19.26 -10.99 -25.73
N GLY A 7 19.29 -9.70 -26.06
CA GLY A 7 18.48 -9.09 -27.11
C GLY A 7 17.04 -8.75 -26.70
N ASN A 8 16.68 -8.89 -25.42
CA ASN A 8 15.36 -8.53 -24.94
C ASN A 8 15.24 -7.00 -24.79
N PRO A 9 14.08 -6.41 -25.16
CA PRO A 9 13.88 -4.98 -25.05
C PRO A 9 13.83 -4.52 -23.59
N LEU A 10 14.58 -3.45 -23.28
CA LEU A 10 14.53 -2.75 -21.99
C LEU A 10 13.33 -1.80 -21.96
N LEU A 11 12.28 -2.24 -21.28
CA LEU A 11 10.93 -1.67 -21.35
C LEU A 11 10.63 -0.69 -20.22
N TYR A 12 11.10 -0.97 -19.02
CA TYR A 12 10.62 -0.32 -17.81
C TYR A 12 11.77 0.26 -17.00
N ASN A 13 11.55 1.39 -16.34
CA ASN A 13 12.57 2.02 -15.52
C ASN A 13 12.51 1.51 -14.08
N VAL A 14 13.67 1.41 -13.43
CA VAL A 14 13.82 0.89 -12.06
C VAL A 14 12.96 1.62 -11.02
N ARG A 15 12.60 2.89 -11.26
CA ARG A 15 11.68 3.66 -10.39
C ARG A 15 10.37 2.93 -10.09
N ILE A 16 9.86 2.14 -11.04
CA ILE A 16 8.64 1.35 -10.81
C ILE A 16 8.89 0.32 -9.71
N ILE A 17 9.91 -0.52 -9.83
CA ILE A 17 10.24 -1.54 -8.80
C ILE A 17 10.57 -0.86 -7.47
N LYS A 18 11.31 0.25 -7.49
CA LYS A 18 11.63 1.01 -6.28
C LYS A 18 10.37 1.44 -5.52
N THR A 19 9.32 1.90 -6.20
CA THR A 19 8.05 2.22 -5.56
C THR A 19 7.40 1.00 -4.90
N TYR A 20 7.49 -0.19 -5.52
CA TYR A 20 7.02 -1.41 -4.87
C TYR A 20 7.87 -1.80 -3.67
N ILE A 21 9.20 -1.70 -3.75
CA ILE A 21 10.09 -1.99 -2.63
C ILE A 21 9.76 -1.08 -1.43
N GLU A 22 9.63 0.23 -1.66
CA GLU A 22 9.23 1.18 -0.61
C GLU A 22 7.84 0.89 -0.02
N TYR A 23 6.91 0.38 -0.86
CA TYR A 23 5.58 -0.06 -0.40
C TYR A 23 5.67 -1.33 0.45
N LEU A 24 6.45 -2.32 0.02
CA LEU A 24 6.68 -3.56 0.76
C LEU A 24 7.35 -3.30 2.10
N GLU A 25 8.38 -2.44 2.16
CA GLU A 25 9.04 -2.07 3.42
C GLU A 25 8.06 -1.46 4.43
N LYS A 26 7.05 -0.72 3.94
CA LYS A 26 6.08 -0.05 4.79
C LYS A 26 4.94 -0.97 5.25
N TYR A 27 4.42 -1.82 4.36
CA TYR A 27 3.18 -2.57 4.61
C TYR A 27 3.40 -4.09 4.75
N TYR A 28 4.58 -4.59 4.40
CA TYR A 28 4.97 -6.00 4.48
C TYR A 28 6.41 -6.14 5.01
N PRO A 29 6.71 -5.67 6.24
CA PRO A 29 8.07 -5.63 6.78
C PRO A 29 8.72 -7.01 6.93
N ASP A 30 7.91 -8.07 6.99
CA ASP A 30 8.40 -9.47 7.06
C ASP A 30 9.01 -9.97 5.74
N ILE A 31 8.76 -9.27 4.63
CA ILE A 31 9.32 -9.65 3.32
C ILE A 31 10.68 -8.98 3.16
N SER A 32 11.73 -9.81 3.13
CA SER A 32 13.09 -9.33 2.86
C SER A 32 13.20 -8.72 1.47
N THR A 33 13.52 -7.43 1.41
CA THR A 33 13.75 -6.73 0.13
C THR A 33 15.01 -7.21 -0.58
N ASP A 34 16.02 -7.69 0.17
CA ASP A 34 17.20 -8.35 -0.40
C ASP A 34 16.82 -9.65 -1.11
N GLU A 35 15.98 -10.48 -0.49
CA GLU A 35 15.51 -11.73 -1.11
C GLU A 35 14.76 -11.43 -2.42
N VAL A 36 13.94 -10.37 -2.44
CA VAL A 36 13.23 -9.93 -3.65
C VAL A 36 14.22 -9.51 -4.75
N LEU A 37 15.20 -8.69 -4.41
CA LEU A 37 16.20 -8.14 -5.32
C LEU A 37 17.10 -9.23 -5.91
N ASP A 38 17.60 -10.13 -5.07
CA ASP A 38 18.37 -11.31 -5.48
C ASP A 38 17.54 -12.21 -6.40
N TYR A 39 16.26 -12.44 -6.06
CA TYR A 39 15.38 -13.26 -6.88
C TYR A 39 15.13 -12.69 -8.27
N ILE A 40 15.21 -11.37 -8.47
CA ILE A 40 15.06 -10.75 -9.79
C ILE A 40 16.41 -10.44 -10.47
N GLY A 41 17.53 -10.77 -9.82
CA GLY A 41 18.88 -10.51 -10.33
C GLY A 41 19.23 -9.02 -10.36
N MET A 42 18.70 -8.22 -9.43
CA MET A 42 18.94 -6.78 -9.34
C MET A 42 19.68 -6.47 -8.04
N THR A 43 20.72 -5.65 -8.11
CA THR A 43 21.44 -5.20 -6.90
C THR A 43 20.78 -3.96 -6.28
N ARG A 44 21.01 -3.72 -4.98
CA ARG A 44 20.61 -2.45 -4.33
C ARG A 44 21.18 -1.22 -5.04
N TYR A 45 22.39 -1.30 -5.56
CA TYR A 45 23.00 -0.21 -6.34
C TYR A 45 22.20 0.11 -7.61
N GLN A 46 21.80 -0.93 -8.35
CA GLN A 46 20.95 -0.77 -9.54
C GLN A 46 19.55 -0.23 -9.19
N LEU A 47 18.98 -0.61 -8.05
CA LEU A 47 17.71 -0.08 -7.57
C LEU A 47 17.75 1.45 -7.35
N GLU A 48 18.90 1.95 -6.88
CA GLU A 48 19.11 3.36 -6.59
C GLU A 48 19.52 4.20 -7.82
N ASP A 49 19.99 3.58 -8.90
CA ASP A 49 20.40 4.27 -10.13
C ASP A 49 19.19 4.57 -11.05
N PRO A 50 18.76 5.84 -11.21
CA PRO A 50 17.62 6.20 -12.05
C PRO A 50 17.84 5.91 -13.55
N GLY A 51 19.08 5.66 -13.98
CA GLY A 51 19.43 5.30 -15.35
C GLY A 51 19.10 3.85 -15.72
N VAL A 52 18.78 3.00 -14.74
CA VAL A 52 18.54 1.57 -14.97
C VAL A 52 17.17 1.31 -15.60
N TRP A 53 17.18 0.54 -16.69
CA TRP A 53 16.00 0.00 -17.36
C TRP A 53 16.06 -1.53 -17.34
N TYR A 54 14.91 -2.18 -17.27
CA TYR A 54 14.78 -3.64 -17.17
C TYR A 54 13.72 -4.18 -18.14
N THR A 55 13.73 -5.50 -18.35
CA THR A 55 12.91 -6.22 -19.34
C THR A 55 11.54 -6.64 -18.78
N GLN A 56 10.65 -7.14 -19.65
CA GLN A 56 9.39 -7.76 -19.23
C GLN A 56 9.61 -8.93 -18.26
N GLU A 57 10.66 -9.73 -18.49
CA GLU A 57 10.95 -10.91 -17.67
C GLU A 57 11.28 -10.55 -16.22
N VAL A 58 12.07 -9.49 -16.00
CA VAL A 58 12.41 -9.02 -14.65
C VAL A 58 11.16 -8.62 -13.88
N THR A 59 10.22 -7.89 -14.50
CA THR A 59 8.97 -7.51 -13.83
C THR A 59 8.01 -8.69 -13.67
N ASP A 60 7.96 -9.64 -14.61
CA ASP A 60 7.16 -10.86 -14.47
C ASP A 60 7.64 -11.69 -13.26
N ARG A 61 8.96 -11.86 -13.10
CA ARG A 61 9.56 -12.53 -11.93
C ARG A 61 9.29 -11.78 -10.63
N PHE A 62 9.45 -10.45 -10.66
CA PHE A 62 9.15 -9.60 -9.52
C PHE A 62 7.71 -9.78 -9.04
N HIS A 63 6.74 -9.68 -9.97
CA HIS A 63 5.33 -9.85 -9.66
C HIS A 63 4.99 -11.26 -9.17
N ALA A 64 5.57 -12.30 -9.76
CA ALA A 64 5.41 -13.67 -9.28
C ALA A 64 5.87 -13.84 -7.82
N PHE A 65 7.02 -13.26 -7.48
CA PHE A 65 7.58 -13.31 -6.12
C PHE A 65 6.67 -12.59 -5.11
N ILE A 66 6.33 -11.32 -5.38
CA ILE A 66 5.56 -10.50 -4.42
C ILE A 66 4.13 -11.01 -4.27
N ASN A 67 3.50 -11.52 -5.34
CA ASN A 67 2.15 -12.10 -5.24
C ASN A 67 2.15 -13.34 -4.36
N LYS A 68 3.17 -14.19 -4.48
CA LYS A 68 3.31 -15.41 -3.67
C LYS A 68 3.53 -15.09 -2.19
N LYS A 69 4.40 -14.11 -1.90
CA LYS A 69 4.78 -13.76 -0.52
C LYS A 69 3.70 -12.95 0.19
N THR A 70 3.07 -11.98 -0.48
CA THR A 70 2.05 -11.11 0.13
C THR A 70 0.66 -11.73 0.15
N ARG A 71 0.36 -12.65 -0.78
CA ARG A 71 -0.99 -13.18 -1.04
C ARG A 71 -2.04 -12.08 -1.30
N ASN A 72 -1.60 -10.87 -1.66
CA ASN A 72 -2.48 -9.74 -1.98
C ASN A 72 -2.68 -9.67 -3.51
N PRO A 73 -3.88 -10.00 -4.03
CA PRO A 73 -4.15 -9.92 -5.47
C PRO A 73 -4.20 -8.48 -5.99
N MET A 74 -4.34 -7.49 -5.11
CA MET A 74 -4.45 -6.07 -5.42
C MET A 74 -3.10 -5.32 -5.32
N ILE A 75 -2.01 -6.01 -4.99
CA ILE A 75 -0.71 -5.39 -4.71
C ILE A 75 -0.23 -4.44 -5.80
N ALA A 76 -0.49 -4.76 -7.06
CA ALA A 76 -0.10 -3.91 -8.17
C ALA A 76 -0.81 -2.55 -8.13
N ARG A 77 -2.12 -2.56 -7.85
CA ARG A 77 -2.93 -1.34 -7.68
C ARG A 77 -2.54 -0.59 -6.42
N ASP A 78 -2.30 -1.29 -5.31
CA ASP A 78 -1.93 -0.66 -4.04
C ASP A 78 -0.55 0.03 -4.12
N ALA A 79 0.43 -0.62 -4.73
CA ALA A 79 1.73 0.00 -5.02
C ALA A 79 1.59 1.18 -6.01
N GLY A 80 0.66 1.08 -6.97
CA GLY A 80 0.30 2.20 -7.84
C GLY A 80 -0.25 3.38 -7.05
N ARG A 81 -1.12 3.14 -6.05
CA ARG A 81 -1.65 4.16 -5.14
C ARG A 81 -0.57 4.82 -4.29
N TYR A 82 0.47 4.06 -3.95
CA TYR A 82 1.62 4.53 -3.17
C TYR A 82 2.55 5.47 -3.92
N VAL A 83 2.43 5.60 -5.25
CA VAL A 83 3.35 6.40 -6.08
C VAL A 83 3.48 7.86 -5.62
N VAL A 84 2.41 8.45 -5.10
CA VAL A 84 2.40 9.85 -4.60
C VAL A 84 3.19 9.98 -3.29
N SER A 85 3.31 8.91 -2.49
CA SER A 85 4.10 8.89 -1.26
C SER A 85 5.56 8.47 -1.50
N SER A 86 5.83 7.77 -2.60
CA SER A 86 7.13 7.18 -2.92
C SER A 86 8.25 8.20 -3.07
N LYS A 87 9.45 7.88 -2.55
CA LYS A 87 10.66 8.70 -2.72
C LYS A 87 11.19 8.62 -4.15
N ALA A 88 10.99 7.49 -4.84
CA ALA A 88 11.34 7.31 -6.25
C ALA A 88 10.70 8.37 -7.17
N TYR A 89 9.57 8.95 -6.75
CA TYR A 89 8.83 9.98 -7.48
C TYR A 89 8.95 11.38 -6.82
N LYS A 90 9.90 11.61 -5.90
CA LYS A 90 10.03 12.88 -5.16
C LYS A 90 9.98 14.13 -6.06
N VAL A 91 10.76 14.16 -7.14
CA VAL A 91 10.79 15.29 -8.09
C VAL A 91 9.42 15.47 -8.76
N MET A 92 8.76 14.37 -9.12
CA MET A 92 7.42 14.41 -9.71
C MET A 92 6.36 14.86 -8.69
N ARG A 93 6.47 14.46 -7.43
CA ARG A 93 5.61 14.91 -6.33
C ARG A 93 5.75 16.41 -6.08
N GLU A 94 6.99 16.92 -6.01
CA GLU A 94 7.25 18.36 -5.89
C GLU A 94 6.69 19.13 -7.10
N TYR A 95 6.84 18.57 -8.29
CA TYR A 95 6.24 19.12 -9.51
C TYR A 95 4.71 19.14 -9.43
N ILE A 96 4.07 18.03 -9.01
CA ILE A 96 2.62 17.89 -8.79
C ILE A 96 2.11 18.93 -7.80
N HIS A 97 2.77 19.12 -6.65
CA HIS A 97 2.40 20.15 -5.66
C HIS A 97 2.49 21.58 -6.21
N GLY A 98 3.35 21.83 -7.20
CA GLY A 98 3.43 23.12 -7.89
C GLY A 98 2.22 23.45 -8.77
N PHE A 99 1.34 22.48 -9.06
CA PHE A 99 0.15 22.70 -9.90
C PHE A 99 -1.07 23.15 -9.12
N ILE A 100 -1.88 23.97 -9.78
CA ILE A 100 -3.10 24.58 -9.23
C ILE A 100 -4.29 23.57 -9.17
N GLY A 101 -4.12 22.32 -9.62
CA GLY A 101 -5.12 21.27 -9.43
C GLY A 101 -4.89 19.97 -10.23
N PRO A 102 -5.72 18.94 -9.99
CA PRO A 102 -5.56 17.59 -10.54
C PRO A 102 -5.49 17.54 -12.08
N GLU A 103 -6.29 18.37 -12.76
CA GLU A 103 -6.37 18.36 -14.23
C GLU A 103 -5.01 18.62 -14.89
N LYS A 104 -4.25 19.60 -14.36
CA LYS A 104 -2.91 19.90 -14.88
C LYS A 104 -1.93 18.77 -14.58
N ALA A 105 -2.04 18.13 -13.43
CA ALA A 105 -1.20 16.99 -13.07
C ALA A 105 -1.44 15.80 -14.00
N TYR A 106 -2.70 15.46 -14.29
CA TYR A 106 -3.03 14.38 -15.22
C TYR A 106 -2.55 14.65 -16.65
N ASN A 107 -2.60 15.90 -17.13
CA ASN A 107 -2.10 16.25 -18.46
C ASN A 107 -0.59 16.00 -18.65
N LEU A 108 0.16 15.80 -17.57
CA LEU A 108 1.59 15.45 -17.62
C LEU A 108 1.86 13.95 -17.66
N LEU A 109 0.83 13.11 -17.50
CA LEU A 109 0.98 11.66 -17.55
C LEU A 109 1.74 11.17 -18.79
N PRO A 110 1.54 11.70 -20.02
CA PRO A 110 2.31 11.24 -21.18
C PRO A 110 3.83 11.45 -21.01
N MET A 111 4.22 12.61 -20.46
CA MET A 111 5.62 12.96 -20.23
C MET A 111 6.23 12.13 -19.10
N ILE A 112 5.48 11.89 -18.02
CA ILE A 112 5.91 11.03 -16.91
C ILE A 112 6.04 9.58 -17.39
N HIS A 113 5.03 9.06 -18.10
CA HIS A 113 4.99 7.70 -18.62
C HIS A 113 6.20 7.42 -19.50
N ALA A 114 6.56 8.33 -20.41
CA ALA A 114 7.74 8.18 -21.27
C ALA A 114 9.07 8.06 -20.51
N LYS A 115 9.15 8.55 -19.26
CA LYS A 115 10.35 8.43 -18.41
C LYS A 115 10.44 7.12 -17.64
N VAL A 116 9.33 6.37 -17.54
CA VAL A 116 9.26 5.14 -16.74
C VAL A 116 8.86 3.90 -17.53
N SER A 117 8.28 4.07 -18.71
CA SER A 117 7.86 3.00 -19.61
C SER A 117 8.16 3.37 -21.06
N ARG A 118 8.81 2.44 -21.75
CA ARG A 118 9.01 2.38 -23.20
C ARG A 118 8.12 1.32 -23.84
N GLY A 119 7.30 0.62 -23.06
CA GLY A 119 6.47 -0.49 -23.53
C GLY A 119 5.15 -0.09 -24.16
N SER A 120 4.72 1.15 -23.92
CA SER A 120 3.43 1.65 -24.40
C SER A 120 3.48 3.16 -24.65
N ARG A 121 2.56 3.63 -25.49
CA ARG A 121 2.24 5.05 -25.62
C ARG A 121 1.04 5.37 -24.74
N LEU A 122 1.12 6.47 -23.99
CA LEU A 122 0.03 6.98 -23.17
C LEU A 122 -0.38 8.37 -23.68
N THR A 123 -1.67 8.57 -23.90
CA THR A 123 -2.26 9.86 -24.28
C THR A 123 -3.35 10.25 -23.29
N VAL A 124 -3.54 11.55 -23.11
CA VAL A 124 -4.56 12.12 -22.22
C VAL A 124 -5.43 13.07 -23.02
N GLN A 125 -6.74 12.92 -22.90
CA GLN A 125 -7.72 13.79 -23.52
C GLN A 125 -8.73 14.26 -22.47
N LYS A 126 -8.94 15.57 -22.39
CA LYS A 126 -9.98 16.14 -21.53
C LYS A 126 -11.35 15.79 -22.10
N GLN A 127 -12.26 15.29 -21.25
CA GLN A 127 -13.65 15.03 -21.62
C GLN A 127 -14.63 16.02 -20.98
N GLY A 128 -14.30 16.60 -19.82
CA GLY A 128 -15.18 17.55 -19.15
C GLY A 128 -14.54 18.15 -17.90
N HIS A 129 -15.37 18.79 -17.08
CA HIS A 129 -14.95 19.24 -15.76
C HIS A 129 -14.72 18.03 -14.86
N CYS A 130 -13.54 17.93 -14.24
CA CYS A 130 -13.16 16.81 -13.38
C CYS A 130 -13.29 15.42 -14.01
N ARG A 131 -13.19 15.36 -15.34
CA ARG A 131 -13.29 14.13 -16.11
C ARG A 131 -12.35 14.16 -17.28
N LEU A 132 -11.54 13.12 -17.42
CA LEU A 132 -10.63 12.95 -18.54
C LEU A 132 -10.50 11.49 -18.92
N GLU A 133 -10.01 11.28 -20.13
CA GLU A 133 -9.72 9.98 -20.69
C GLU A 133 -8.21 9.80 -20.82
N VAL A 134 -7.75 8.61 -20.46
CA VAL A 134 -6.37 8.17 -20.67
C VAL A 134 -6.42 6.93 -21.53
N VAL A 135 -5.67 6.93 -22.63
CA VAL A 135 -5.53 5.77 -23.51
C VAL A 135 -4.09 5.31 -23.46
N THR A 136 -3.91 4.01 -23.29
CA THR A 136 -2.61 3.35 -23.32
C THR A 136 -2.59 2.28 -24.41
N THR A 137 -1.66 2.41 -25.35
CA THR A 137 -1.49 1.47 -26.46
C THR A 137 -0.10 0.84 -26.36
N PRO A 138 0.02 -0.48 -26.16
CA PRO A 138 1.31 -1.18 -26.21
C PRO A 138 2.03 -0.97 -27.54
N LEU A 139 3.36 -0.86 -27.50
CA LEU A 139 4.16 -0.83 -28.73
C LEU A 139 4.22 -2.22 -29.38
N PRO A 140 4.48 -2.30 -30.70
CA PRO A 140 4.59 -3.59 -31.40
C PRO A 140 5.59 -4.53 -30.73
N GLY A 141 5.18 -5.78 -30.53
CA GLY A 141 6.00 -6.82 -29.87
C GLY A 141 6.00 -6.77 -28.34
N VAL A 142 5.45 -5.73 -27.71
CA VAL A 142 5.35 -5.65 -26.24
C VAL A 142 4.09 -6.37 -25.75
N LYS A 143 4.27 -7.30 -24.82
CA LYS A 143 3.19 -8.09 -24.21
C LYS A 143 3.05 -7.75 -22.73
N GLU A 144 2.34 -6.65 -22.45
CA GLU A 144 2.03 -6.28 -21.07
C GLU A 144 1.10 -7.31 -20.40
N LYS A 145 1.20 -7.47 -19.09
CA LYS A 145 0.33 -8.33 -18.28
C LYS A 145 -0.73 -7.50 -17.56
N LYS A 146 -1.67 -8.20 -16.90
CA LYS A 146 -2.77 -7.57 -16.17
C LYS A 146 -2.29 -6.64 -15.06
N TYR A 147 -1.21 -7.00 -14.36
CA TYR A 147 -0.69 -6.22 -13.24
C TYR A 147 -0.20 -4.82 -13.67
N GLN A 148 0.23 -4.62 -14.93
CA GLN A 148 0.54 -3.28 -15.44
C GLN A 148 -0.71 -2.40 -15.51
N CYS A 149 -1.85 -2.94 -15.94
CA CYS A 149 -3.12 -2.22 -15.93
C CYS A 149 -3.57 -1.91 -14.50
N ASP A 150 -3.49 -2.90 -13.60
CA ASP A 150 -3.86 -2.71 -12.19
C ASP A 150 -3.00 -1.62 -11.53
N ASN A 151 -1.69 -1.60 -11.83
CA ASN A 151 -0.78 -0.57 -11.34
C ASN A 151 -1.10 0.82 -11.91
N ARG A 152 -1.41 0.94 -13.21
CA ARG A 152 -1.85 2.21 -13.81
C ARG A 152 -3.12 2.74 -13.16
N ILE A 153 -4.10 1.87 -12.94
CA ILE A 153 -5.33 2.24 -12.23
C ILE A 153 -4.97 2.84 -10.86
N GLY A 154 -4.12 2.17 -10.09
CA GLY A 154 -3.66 2.69 -8.80
C GLY A 154 -2.98 4.05 -8.88
N GLN A 155 -2.09 4.25 -9.87
CA GLN A 155 -1.44 5.54 -10.09
C GLN A 155 -2.45 6.64 -10.45
N PHE A 156 -3.41 6.33 -11.32
CA PHE A 156 -4.46 7.25 -11.75
C PHE A 156 -5.38 7.65 -10.60
N GLU A 157 -5.72 6.71 -9.72
CA GLU A 157 -6.47 6.99 -8.49
C GLU A 157 -5.73 7.96 -7.56
N ALA A 158 -4.43 7.72 -7.36
CA ALA A 158 -3.60 8.44 -6.39
C ALA A 158 -3.44 9.92 -6.72
N ILE A 159 -3.34 10.27 -8.00
CA ILE A 159 -3.06 11.65 -8.43
C ILE A 159 -4.12 12.61 -7.88
N ALA A 160 -5.41 12.30 -8.04
CA ALA A 160 -6.47 13.11 -7.44
C ALA A 160 -6.44 13.09 -5.91
N GLY A 161 -6.07 11.96 -5.29
CA GLY A 161 -5.88 11.84 -3.85
C GLY A 161 -4.88 12.86 -3.31
N GLY A 162 -3.78 13.11 -4.02
CA GLY A 162 -2.78 14.12 -3.61
C GLY A 162 -3.29 15.56 -3.55
N PHE A 163 -4.40 15.88 -4.21
CA PHE A 163 -4.98 17.24 -4.22
C PHE A 163 -6.32 17.35 -3.49
N THR A 164 -7.11 16.30 -3.52
CA THR A 164 -8.50 16.28 -3.00
C THR A 164 -8.63 15.46 -1.72
N GLY A 165 -7.58 14.69 -1.39
CA GLY A 165 -7.55 13.70 -0.31
C GLY A 165 -8.37 12.45 -0.56
N HIS A 166 -9.10 12.38 -1.68
CA HIS A 166 -9.87 11.22 -2.08
C HIS A 166 -9.34 10.69 -3.42
N TYR A 167 -9.31 9.36 -3.56
CA TYR A 167 -8.92 8.77 -4.83
C TYR A 167 -9.91 9.12 -5.94
N ALA A 168 -9.40 9.32 -7.16
CA ALA A 168 -10.25 9.41 -8.33
C ALA A 168 -10.96 8.08 -8.57
N GLN A 169 -12.17 8.14 -9.11
CA GLN A 169 -12.81 6.98 -9.70
C GLN A 169 -12.21 6.71 -11.07
N VAL A 170 -11.77 5.47 -11.30
CA VAL A 170 -11.19 5.04 -12.57
C VAL A 170 -12.03 3.91 -13.14
N GLU A 171 -12.68 4.17 -14.26
CA GLU A 171 -13.32 3.14 -15.09
C GLU A 171 -12.31 2.66 -16.13
N HIS A 172 -12.36 1.37 -16.47
CA HIS A 172 -11.45 0.75 -17.45
C HIS A 172 -12.29 0.02 -18.53
N PRO A 173 -13.04 0.74 -19.39
CA PRO A 173 -13.98 0.17 -20.35
C PRO A 173 -13.33 -0.73 -21.41
N GLU A 174 -12.17 -0.36 -21.97
CA GLU A 174 -11.43 -1.17 -22.96
C GLU A 174 -10.12 -1.64 -22.35
N CYS A 175 -9.75 -2.90 -22.59
CA CYS A 175 -8.50 -3.50 -22.10
C CYS A 175 -7.95 -4.54 -23.07
N ILE A 176 -6.65 -4.45 -23.36
CA ILE A 176 -5.94 -5.43 -24.19
C ILE A 176 -6.05 -6.88 -23.66
N HIS A 177 -6.17 -7.06 -22.35
CA HIS A 177 -6.33 -8.38 -21.73
C HIS A 177 -7.73 -8.96 -21.88
N ARG A 178 -8.70 -8.16 -22.36
CA ARG A 178 -10.06 -8.60 -22.73
C ARG A 178 -10.26 -8.72 -24.25
N GLY A 179 -9.21 -8.50 -25.04
CA GLY A 179 -9.25 -8.58 -26.50
C GLY A 179 -9.38 -7.24 -27.23
N ASP A 180 -9.41 -6.12 -26.50
CA ASP A 180 -9.45 -4.79 -27.12
C ASP A 180 -8.09 -4.39 -27.71
N ALA A 181 -8.07 -3.43 -28.63
CA ALA A 181 -6.83 -2.95 -29.26
C ALA A 181 -5.96 -2.10 -28.33
N GLN A 182 -6.54 -1.57 -27.25
CA GLN A 182 -5.89 -0.63 -26.34
C GLN A 182 -6.52 -0.71 -24.94
N CYS A 183 -5.87 -0.10 -23.96
CA CYS A 183 -6.46 0.12 -22.64
C CYS A 183 -6.97 1.55 -22.54
N ARG A 184 -8.26 1.71 -22.33
CA ARG A 184 -8.92 3.01 -22.20
C ARG A 184 -9.44 3.19 -20.78
N TYR A 185 -9.08 4.30 -20.16
CA TYR A 185 -9.42 4.62 -18.79
C TYR A 185 -10.19 5.94 -18.76
N ILE A 186 -11.30 5.97 -18.03
CA ILE A 186 -12.05 7.19 -17.76
C ILE A 186 -11.84 7.54 -16.30
N ILE A 187 -11.22 8.68 -16.06
CA ILE A 187 -10.87 9.16 -14.72
C ILE A 187 -11.80 10.30 -14.36
N THR A 188 -12.50 10.14 -13.24
CA THR A 188 -13.41 11.15 -12.68
C THR A 188 -13.04 11.43 -11.23
N TRP A 189 -13.03 12.69 -10.82
CA TRP A 189 -12.78 13.05 -9.41
C TRP A 189 -13.76 14.11 -8.90
N ALA A 190 -14.00 14.12 -7.60
CA ALA A 190 -14.75 15.20 -6.97
C ALA A 190 -13.80 16.37 -6.69
N GLU A 191 -14.17 17.59 -7.10
CA GLU A 191 -13.42 18.79 -6.73
C GLU A 191 -13.98 19.40 -5.44
N PRO A 192 -13.21 19.41 -4.34
CA PRO A 192 -13.64 20.03 -3.11
C PRO A 192 -13.68 21.56 -3.22
N LEU A 193 -14.55 22.17 -2.40
CA LEU A 193 -14.79 23.62 -2.41
C LEU A 193 -13.52 24.45 -2.20
N PHE A 194 -12.58 23.96 -1.38
CA PHE A 194 -11.32 24.69 -1.14
C PHE A 194 -10.49 24.83 -2.42
N LEU A 195 -10.46 23.86 -3.34
CA LEU A 195 -9.74 24.00 -4.61
C LEU A 195 -10.38 25.04 -5.52
N ARG A 196 -11.72 25.09 -5.55
CA ARG A 196 -12.46 26.12 -6.29
C ARG A 196 -12.15 27.52 -5.75
N ILE A 197 -12.23 27.70 -4.44
CA ILE A 197 -11.95 28.98 -3.78
C ILE A 197 -10.49 29.39 -4.00
N LYS A 198 -9.54 28.45 -3.91
CA LYS A 198 -8.11 28.69 -4.17
C LYS A 198 -7.87 29.22 -5.58
N ARG A 199 -8.60 28.68 -6.58
CA ARG A 199 -8.54 29.15 -7.97
C ARG A 199 -9.02 30.60 -8.10
N TYR A 200 -10.19 30.94 -7.55
CA TYR A 200 -10.72 32.31 -7.58
C TYR A 200 -9.85 33.30 -6.79
N ARG A 201 -9.35 32.88 -5.62
CA ARG A 201 -8.41 33.66 -4.81
C ARG A 201 -7.16 34.05 -5.60
N ASN A 202 -6.60 33.12 -6.37
CA ASN A 202 -5.40 33.39 -7.17
C ASN A 202 -5.68 34.40 -8.29
N PHE A 203 -6.85 34.35 -8.94
CA PHE A 203 -7.26 35.40 -9.90
C PHE A 203 -7.41 36.75 -9.21
N LEU A 204 -8.05 36.78 -8.04
CA LEU A 204 -8.24 38.00 -7.27
C LEU A 204 -6.90 38.62 -6.83
N LEU A 205 -5.94 37.79 -6.40
CA LEU A 205 -4.58 38.23 -6.02
C LEU A 205 -3.86 38.96 -7.15
N LEU A 206 -4.09 38.55 -8.41
CA LEU A 206 -3.51 39.21 -9.59
C LEU A 206 -4.34 40.43 -10.03
N LEU A 207 -5.66 40.36 -9.96
CA LEU A 207 -6.56 41.41 -10.40
C LEU A 207 -6.54 42.63 -9.46
N ALA A 208 -6.48 42.41 -8.15
CA ALA A 208 -6.50 43.47 -7.13
C ALA A 208 -5.43 44.56 -7.36
N PRO A 209 -4.13 44.25 -7.53
CA PRO A 209 -3.13 45.28 -7.80
C PRO A 209 -3.33 45.95 -9.16
N LEU A 210 -3.77 45.22 -10.19
CA LEU A 210 -4.06 45.80 -11.51
C LEU A 210 -5.19 46.84 -11.44
N VAL A 211 -6.24 46.56 -10.68
CA VAL A 211 -7.33 47.51 -10.43
C VAL A 211 -6.78 48.74 -9.69
N CYS A 212 -5.99 48.56 -8.63
CA CYS A 212 -5.38 49.70 -7.92
C CYS A 212 -4.52 50.57 -8.83
N ILE A 213 -3.70 49.96 -9.70
CA ILE A 213 -2.83 50.69 -10.66
C ILE A 213 -3.68 51.42 -11.71
N ALA A 214 -4.69 50.76 -12.28
CA ALA A 214 -5.54 51.37 -13.30
C ALA A 214 -6.27 52.61 -12.78
N TRP A 215 -6.74 52.56 -11.52
CA TRP A 215 -7.49 53.66 -10.90
C TRP A 215 -6.61 54.72 -10.22
N ALA A 216 -5.29 54.48 -10.10
CA ALA A 216 -4.37 55.45 -9.49
C ALA A 216 -4.30 56.79 -10.25
N PHE A 217 -4.57 56.77 -11.56
CA PHE A 217 -4.55 57.97 -12.41
C PHE A 217 -5.85 58.80 -12.35
N PHE A 218 -6.94 58.23 -11.81
CA PHE A 218 -8.27 58.85 -11.86
C PHE A 218 -8.83 59.20 -10.48
N LEU A 219 -8.29 58.64 -9.40
CA LEU A 219 -8.81 58.82 -8.04
C LEU A 219 -7.89 59.66 -7.14
N PRO A 220 -8.45 60.46 -6.22
CA PRO A 220 -7.65 61.13 -5.20
C PRO A 220 -7.03 60.11 -4.24
N LEU A 221 -5.90 60.47 -3.62
CA LEU A 221 -5.11 59.59 -2.74
C LEU A 221 -5.96 58.93 -1.64
N ALA A 222 -6.88 59.67 -1.02
CA ALA A 222 -7.76 59.14 0.02
C ALA A 222 -8.72 58.04 -0.48
N ALA A 223 -9.18 58.11 -1.74
CA ALA A 223 -10.01 57.07 -2.34
C ALA A 223 -9.17 55.83 -2.72
N LEU A 224 -7.95 56.05 -3.22
CA LEU A 224 -7.02 54.96 -3.55
C LEU A 224 -6.63 54.14 -2.32
N VAL A 225 -6.40 54.78 -1.17
CA VAL A 225 -6.11 54.09 0.11
C VAL A 225 -7.31 53.24 0.57
N LYS A 226 -8.54 53.74 0.44
CA LYS A 226 -9.74 52.96 0.78
C LYS A 226 -9.92 51.75 -0.15
N LEU A 227 -9.68 51.94 -1.45
CA LEU A 227 -9.75 50.87 -2.44
C LEU A 227 -8.71 49.77 -2.16
N SER A 228 -7.46 50.15 -1.89
CA SER A 228 -6.41 49.18 -1.58
C SER A 228 -6.68 48.42 -0.28
N LEU A 229 -7.18 49.10 0.76
CA LEU A 229 -7.61 48.47 2.01
C LEU A 229 -8.75 47.47 1.79
N PHE A 230 -9.75 47.84 0.98
CA PHE A 230 -10.87 46.95 0.64
C PHE A 230 -10.38 45.70 -0.10
N CYS A 231 -9.55 45.87 -1.13
CA CYS A 231 -8.96 44.74 -1.87
C CYS A 231 -8.13 43.84 -0.95
N PHE A 232 -7.33 44.42 -0.05
CA PHE A 232 -6.54 43.68 0.92
C PHE A 232 -7.42 42.85 1.88
N LEU A 233 -8.49 43.45 2.43
CA LEU A 233 -9.43 42.75 3.31
C LEU A 233 -10.16 41.63 2.58
N LEU A 234 -10.56 41.84 1.33
CA LEU A 234 -11.25 40.86 0.52
C LEU A 234 -10.34 39.67 0.19
N VAL A 235 -9.10 39.92 -0.26
CA VAL A 235 -8.09 38.88 -0.50
C VAL A 235 -7.81 38.09 0.78
N THR A 236 -7.61 38.78 1.90
CA THR A 236 -7.29 38.15 3.19
C THR A 236 -8.47 37.31 3.66
N GLY A 237 -9.70 37.81 3.56
CA GLY A 237 -10.91 37.08 3.93
C GLY A 237 -11.08 35.78 3.12
N ILE A 238 -10.92 35.84 1.80
CA ILE A 238 -10.99 34.64 0.94
C ILE A 238 -9.85 33.66 1.28
N THR A 239 -8.66 34.18 1.58
CA THR A 239 -7.52 33.35 1.99
C THR A 239 -7.80 32.63 3.30
N SER A 240 -8.37 33.32 4.29
CA SER A 240 -8.76 32.72 5.58
C SER A 240 -9.86 31.68 5.43
N ILE A 241 -10.88 31.93 4.59
CA ILE A 241 -11.93 30.94 4.29
C ILE A 241 -11.33 29.71 3.61
N ASN A 242 -10.43 29.92 2.64
CA ASN A 242 -9.74 28.83 1.96
C ASN A 242 -8.94 27.96 2.94
N TRP A 243 -8.15 28.61 3.81
CA TRP A 243 -7.35 27.95 4.82
C TRP A 243 -8.22 27.17 5.83
N TYR A 244 -9.34 27.76 6.28
CA TYR A 244 -10.27 27.08 7.18
C TYR A 244 -10.88 25.82 6.55
N LEU A 245 -11.33 25.90 5.29
CA LEU A 245 -11.92 24.77 4.58
C LEU A 245 -10.90 23.68 4.29
N GLU A 246 -9.69 24.05 3.86
CA GLU A 246 -8.59 23.11 3.61
C GLU A 246 -8.19 22.39 4.91
N ASN A 247 -8.03 23.12 6.01
CA ASN A 247 -7.65 22.53 7.29
C ASN A 247 -8.77 21.64 7.90
N ARG A 248 -10.05 21.99 7.67
CA ARG A 248 -11.18 21.14 8.08
C ARG A 248 -11.18 19.81 7.33
N GLU A 249 -10.89 19.84 6.04
CA GLU A 249 -10.85 18.63 5.22
C GLU A 249 -9.66 17.73 5.59
N TYR A 250 -8.49 18.33 5.85
CA TYR A 250 -7.33 17.59 6.35
C TYR A 250 -7.62 16.88 7.69
N LYS A 251 -8.33 17.53 8.63
CA LYS A 251 -8.69 16.90 9.91
C LYS A 251 -9.55 15.65 9.72
N LYS A 252 -10.58 15.72 8.87
CA LYS A 252 -11.44 14.56 8.58
C LYS A 252 -10.64 13.37 8.03
N GLN A 253 -9.70 13.63 7.13
CA GLN A 253 -8.86 12.59 6.56
C GLN A 253 -7.95 11.93 7.59
N ILE A 254 -7.39 12.72 8.51
CA ILE A 254 -6.56 12.18 9.60
C ILE A 254 -7.40 11.28 10.51
N GLU A 255 -8.64 11.67 10.83
CA GLU A 255 -9.55 10.85 11.64
C GLU A 255 -9.87 9.51 10.95
N GLU A 256 -10.21 9.53 9.66
CA GLU A 256 -10.48 8.30 8.87
C GLU A 256 -9.23 7.40 8.74
N GLN A 257 -8.06 7.99 8.52
CA GLN A 257 -6.79 7.26 8.47
C GLN A 257 -6.39 6.70 9.83
N SER A 258 -6.65 7.40 10.94
CA SER A 258 -6.38 6.93 12.31
C SER A 258 -7.18 5.67 12.63
N LEU A 259 -8.48 5.69 12.34
CA LEU A 259 -9.36 4.53 12.52
C LEU A 259 -8.85 3.30 11.75
N THR A 260 -8.42 3.49 10.50
CA THR A 260 -7.88 2.41 9.68
C THR A 260 -6.53 1.92 10.21
N ALA A 261 -5.65 2.82 10.65
CA ALA A 261 -4.35 2.47 11.22
C ALA A 261 -4.50 1.71 12.55
N GLU A 262 -5.44 2.11 13.40
CA GLU A 262 -5.76 1.41 14.66
C GLU A 262 -6.20 -0.03 14.41
N MET A 263 -7.07 -0.26 13.41
CA MET A 263 -7.48 -1.61 13.01
C MET A 263 -6.31 -2.45 12.52
N LEU A 264 -5.42 -1.89 11.70
CA LEU A 264 -4.23 -2.58 11.21
C LEU A 264 -3.23 -2.90 12.33
N ILE A 265 -3.03 -1.99 13.28
CA ILE A 265 -2.18 -2.21 14.45
C ILE A 265 -2.76 -3.32 15.33
N ALA A 266 -4.08 -3.34 15.54
CA ALA A 266 -4.74 -4.40 16.28
C ALA A 266 -4.54 -5.78 15.61
N GLU A 267 -4.69 -5.86 14.28
CA GLU A 267 -4.45 -7.09 13.53
C GLU A 267 -2.98 -7.53 13.58
N SER A 268 -2.04 -6.59 13.42
CA SER A 268 -0.59 -6.87 13.49
C SER A 268 -0.18 -7.35 14.87
N ASN A 269 -0.71 -6.75 15.94
CA ASN A 269 -0.43 -7.16 17.31
C ASN A 269 -0.95 -8.58 17.58
N ALA A 270 -2.12 -8.94 17.04
CA ALA A 270 -2.65 -10.30 17.14
C ALA A 270 -1.69 -11.31 16.49
N ARG A 271 -1.24 -11.04 15.25
CA ARG A 271 -0.29 -11.93 14.54
C ARG A 271 1.08 -12.02 15.20
N TYR A 272 1.60 -10.90 15.72
CA TYR A 272 2.88 -10.87 16.43
C TYR A 272 2.82 -11.71 17.72
N ASN A 273 1.69 -11.64 18.43
CA ASN A 273 1.46 -12.48 19.60
C ASN A 273 1.45 -13.96 19.21
N ASP A 274 0.74 -14.35 18.15
CA ASP A 274 0.70 -15.74 17.65
C ASP A 274 2.10 -16.29 17.30
N ALA A 275 2.91 -15.49 16.59
CA ALA A 275 4.27 -15.89 16.21
C ALA A 275 5.22 -15.94 17.41
N THR A 276 5.08 -15.02 18.37
CA THR A 276 5.86 -15.00 19.60
C THR A 276 5.56 -16.21 20.48
N LEU A 277 4.28 -16.59 20.59
CA LEU A 277 3.85 -17.80 21.28
C LEU A 277 4.51 -19.05 20.67
N ALA A 278 4.46 -19.20 19.35
CA ALA A 278 5.10 -20.33 18.66
C ALA A 278 6.63 -20.39 18.90
N ARG A 279 7.30 -19.23 18.89
CA ARG A 279 8.74 -19.13 19.15
C ARG A 279 9.10 -19.47 20.59
N GLU A 280 8.33 -18.97 21.56
CA GLU A 280 8.55 -19.24 22.98
C GLU A 280 8.27 -20.72 23.32
N MET A 281 7.22 -21.30 22.73
CA MET A 281 6.96 -22.75 22.82
C MET A 281 8.13 -23.55 22.25
N GLY A 282 8.64 -23.19 21.07
CA GLY A 282 9.80 -23.85 20.47
C GLY A 282 11.09 -23.72 21.30
N GLN A 283 11.34 -22.56 21.90
CA GLN A 283 12.49 -22.33 22.78
C GLN A 283 12.38 -23.08 24.12
N ALA A 284 11.18 -23.13 24.70
CA ALA A 284 10.92 -23.92 25.91
C ALA A 284 11.12 -25.42 25.63
N ILE A 285 10.58 -25.92 24.51
CA ILE A 285 10.78 -27.31 24.03
C ILE A 285 12.26 -27.63 23.85
N SER A 286 13.04 -26.71 23.28
CA SER A 286 14.46 -26.95 23.03
C SER A 286 15.35 -26.88 24.28
N ARG A 287 14.88 -26.28 25.40
CA ARG A 287 15.70 -26.07 26.61
C ARG A 287 15.51 -27.16 27.67
N THR A 288 14.40 -27.88 27.63
CA THR A 288 14.09 -28.90 28.63
C THR A 288 14.51 -30.27 28.09
N LEU A 289 15.65 -30.80 28.55
CA LEU A 289 16.12 -32.15 28.19
C LEU A 289 15.32 -33.28 28.86
N ASP A 290 14.41 -32.93 29.78
CA ASP A 290 13.53 -33.87 30.47
C ASP A 290 12.10 -33.76 29.91
N ILE A 291 11.62 -34.85 29.33
CA ILE A 291 10.31 -34.94 28.66
C ILE A 291 9.17 -34.66 29.65
N GLU A 292 9.30 -35.07 30.91
CA GLU A 292 8.23 -34.89 31.91
C GLU A 292 8.10 -33.42 32.32
N THR A 293 9.21 -32.80 32.70
CA THR A 293 9.26 -31.36 33.01
C THR A 293 8.81 -30.50 31.82
N LEU A 294 9.11 -30.92 30.59
CA LEU A 294 8.68 -30.23 29.38
C LEU A 294 7.15 -30.28 29.21
N LEU A 295 6.57 -31.47 29.33
CA LEU A 295 5.14 -31.66 29.16
C LEU A 295 4.35 -30.91 30.24
N ASP A 296 4.82 -30.91 31.49
CA ASP A 296 4.18 -30.14 32.56
C ASP A 296 4.22 -28.64 32.30
N THR A 297 5.36 -28.14 31.80
CA THR A 297 5.51 -26.72 31.43
C THR A 297 4.55 -26.34 30.30
N ILE A 298 4.46 -27.17 29.25
CA ILE A 298 3.52 -26.97 28.14
C ILE A 298 2.08 -26.96 28.66
N MET A 299 1.71 -27.91 29.53
CA MET A 299 0.36 -28.01 30.07
C MET A 299 -0.02 -26.81 30.94
N SER A 300 0.91 -26.27 31.73
CA SER A 300 0.70 -25.04 32.50
C SER A 300 0.46 -23.81 31.61
N ILE A 301 1.24 -23.69 30.52
CA ILE A 301 1.07 -22.61 29.54
C ILE A 301 -0.30 -22.74 28.84
N LEU A 302 -0.66 -23.93 28.38
CA LEU A 302 -1.95 -24.18 27.73
C LEU A 302 -3.13 -23.83 28.65
N LYS A 303 -3.08 -24.22 29.94
CA LYS A 303 -4.11 -23.88 30.94
C LYS A 303 -4.30 -22.37 31.11
N SER A 304 -3.21 -21.60 31.09
CA SER A 304 -3.26 -20.16 31.37
C SER A 304 -3.66 -19.31 30.16
N ARG A 305 -3.61 -19.88 28.95
CA ARG A 305 -3.75 -19.13 27.69
C ARG A 305 -4.80 -19.67 26.72
N LEU A 306 -5.31 -20.90 26.90
CA LEU A 306 -6.42 -21.46 26.11
C LEU A 306 -7.67 -21.61 26.98
N ASP A 307 -8.84 -21.41 26.37
CA ASP A 307 -10.14 -21.47 27.04
C ASP A 307 -10.69 -22.90 27.15
N PHE A 308 -9.82 -23.85 27.49
CA PHE A 308 -10.18 -25.25 27.71
C PHE A 308 -10.09 -25.58 29.20
N GLU A 309 -11.14 -26.19 29.75
CA GLU A 309 -11.20 -26.49 31.19
C GLU A 309 -10.24 -27.60 31.60
N ARG A 310 -9.92 -28.54 30.71
CA ARG A 310 -9.09 -29.72 30.98
C ARG A 310 -8.24 -30.09 29.77
N GLY A 311 -7.05 -30.64 30.04
CA GLY A 311 -6.20 -31.22 29.01
C GLY A 311 -5.33 -32.34 29.59
N THR A 312 -5.05 -33.36 28.77
CA THR A 312 -4.23 -34.52 29.17
C THR A 312 -3.31 -34.96 28.04
N VAL A 313 -2.09 -35.34 28.37
CA VAL A 313 -1.09 -35.87 27.44
C VAL A 313 -0.73 -37.30 27.85
N PHE A 314 -0.84 -38.20 26.88
CA PHE A 314 -0.39 -39.58 26.99
C PHE A 314 0.78 -39.81 26.03
N LEU A 315 1.80 -40.53 26.47
CA LEU A 315 2.91 -40.96 25.63
C LEU A 315 2.92 -42.47 25.51
N ALA A 316 3.27 -42.96 24.32
CA ALA A 316 3.52 -44.38 24.13
C ALA A 316 4.76 -44.81 24.94
N ASN A 317 4.71 -46.00 25.53
CA ASN A 317 5.89 -46.65 26.11
C ASN A 317 6.94 -46.95 25.00
N GLU A 318 8.16 -47.28 25.41
CA GLU A 318 9.28 -47.50 24.45
C GLU A 318 8.97 -48.57 23.40
N ASP A 319 8.26 -49.63 23.80
CA ASP A 319 7.83 -50.72 22.92
C ASP A 319 6.61 -50.37 22.05
N LYS A 320 6.02 -49.17 22.21
CA LYS A 320 4.83 -48.65 21.52
C LYS A 320 3.58 -49.54 21.64
N THR A 321 3.50 -50.31 22.71
CA THR A 321 2.38 -51.22 23.00
C THR A 321 1.33 -50.60 23.90
N ARG A 322 1.67 -49.55 24.67
CA ARG A 322 0.78 -48.93 25.66
C ARG A 322 0.93 -47.41 25.68
N LEU A 323 -0.18 -46.68 25.89
CA LEU A 323 -0.18 -45.26 26.20
C LEU A 323 -0.22 -45.06 27.71
N ILE A 324 0.72 -44.26 28.20
CA ILE A 324 0.91 -43.94 29.61
C ILE A 324 0.64 -42.45 29.80
N PHE A 325 -0.15 -42.10 30.81
CA PHE A 325 -0.40 -40.70 31.17
C PHE A 325 0.90 -40.04 31.64
N LYS A 326 1.19 -38.83 31.14
CA LYS A 326 2.41 -38.09 31.48
C LYS A 326 2.18 -36.73 32.10
N ALA A 327 1.24 -35.94 31.57
CA ALA A 327 0.94 -34.61 32.10
C ALA A 327 -0.52 -34.23 31.85
N GLY A 328 -1.09 -33.39 32.71
CA GLY A 328 -2.46 -32.91 32.55
C GLY A 328 -2.79 -31.69 33.41
N TYR A 329 -3.88 -31.02 33.09
CA TYR A 329 -4.44 -29.95 33.93
C TYR A 329 -5.96 -30.01 33.95
N GLY A 330 -6.56 -29.43 35.00
CA GLY A 330 -8.02 -29.41 35.16
C GLY A 330 -8.60 -30.74 35.66
N LEU A 331 -7.75 -31.65 36.14
CA LEU A 331 -8.13 -32.90 36.79
C LEU A 331 -8.12 -32.74 38.31
N ALA A 332 -9.04 -33.42 39.00
CA ALA A 332 -8.98 -33.55 40.45
C ALA A 332 -7.90 -34.58 40.84
N PRO A 333 -7.30 -34.49 42.05
CA PRO A 333 -6.18 -35.36 42.44
C PRO A 333 -6.48 -36.86 42.34
N ASP A 334 -7.70 -37.26 42.67
CA ASP A 334 -8.21 -38.63 42.56
C ASP A 334 -8.31 -39.11 41.10
N GLN A 335 -8.68 -38.22 40.18
CA GLN A 335 -8.75 -38.50 38.75
C GLN A 335 -7.35 -38.61 38.12
N GLU A 336 -6.41 -37.78 38.59
CA GLU A 336 -5.04 -37.83 38.12
C GLU A 336 -4.34 -39.11 38.57
N ASP A 337 -4.51 -39.50 39.84
CA ASP A 337 -3.98 -40.76 40.38
C ASP A 337 -4.56 -41.98 39.66
N TYR A 338 -5.87 -41.95 39.36
CA TYR A 338 -6.50 -42.99 38.53
C TYR A 338 -5.86 -43.06 37.14
N LEU A 339 -5.70 -41.93 36.45
CA LEU A 339 -5.12 -41.89 35.10
C LEU A 339 -3.64 -42.29 35.07
N ARG A 340 -2.87 -42.01 36.13
CA ARG A 340 -1.49 -42.49 36.28
C ARG A 340 -1.43 -44.01 36.42
N GLY A 341 -2.47 -44.65 36.95
CA GLY A 341 -2.58 -46.11 37.06
C GLY A 341 -3.20 -46.81 35.85
N VAL A 342 -3.72 -46.06 34.87
CA VAL A 342 -4.35 -46.62 33.66
C VAL A 342 -3.33 -46.67 32.51
N GLU A 343 -3.10 -47.88 32.00
CA GLU A 343 -2.31 -48.11 30.79
C GLU A 343 -3.26 -48.51 29.65
N LEU A 344 -3.38 -47.66 28.63
CA LEU A 344 -4.25 -47.95 27.49
C LEU A 344 -3.48 -48.78 26.46
N HIS A 345 -3.98 -49.97 26.14
CA HIS A 345 -3.31 -50.89 25.22
C HIS A 345 -3.51 -50.46 23.76
N LEU A 346 -2.41 -50.32 23.03
CA LEU A 346 -2.39 -50.04 21.59
C LEU A 346 -2.29 -51.30 20.73
N ASP A 347 -1.86 -52.42 21.33
CA ASP A 347 -1.57 -53.69 20.66
C ASP A 347 -2.71 -54.71 20.74
N ASN A 348 -3.78 -54.39 21.47
CA ASN A 348 -4.94 -55.25 21.66
C ASN A 348 -6.21 -54.66 21.01
N PRO A 349 -6.62 -55.13 19.82
CA PRO A 349 -7.78 -54.61 19.11
C PRO A 349 -9.13 -54.92 19.77
N ALA A 350 -9.17 -55.79 20.80
CA ALA A 350 -10.36 -56.03 21.61
C ALA A 350 -10.45 -55.12 22.85
N SER A 351 -9.44 -54.28 23.10
CA SER A 351 -9.47 -53.31 24.19
C SER A 351 -10.57 -52.28 23.96
N ARG A 352 -11.29 -51.89 25.02
CA ARG A 352 -12.33 -50.83 24.99
C ARG A 352 -11.82 -49.50 25.58
N GLY A 353 -10.50 -49.40 25.76
CA GLY A 353 -9.81 -48.46 26.62
C GLY A 353 -8.72 -49.25 27.33
#